data_AF-A0A1R4IVW2-F1
#
_entry.id   AF-A0A1R4IVW2-F1
#
_cell.length_a   1.000
_cell.length_b   1.000
_cell.length_c   1.000
_cell.angle_alpha   90.00
_cell.angle_beta   90.00
_cell.angle_gamma   90.00
#
_symmetry.space_group_name_H-M   'P 1'
#
loop_
_entity.id
_entity.type
_entity.pdbx_description
1 polymer ?
#
loop_
_entity_poly.entity_id
_entity_poly.type
_entity_poly.pdbx_seq_one_letter_code
_entity_poly.pdbx_strand_id
1 'polypeptide(L)'
;MRPGKRASVMIVAQSAGPDDGIDEALEWIEAFERDCGLVLDTEATSAFAVANADVLQDGLQPPRTESPAELVEFILCGGVWYHRGNVPTAPPDDNGVSAWGWMYHRAISGARPDALCTVWDVYPLPCPGQPC
;
A
#
# COMPACT_ATOMS: atom_id res chain seq x y z
N MET A 1 -5.19 12.12 4.34
CA MET A 1 -4.27 12.64 3.31
C MET A 1 -4.35 14.17 3.29
N ARG A 2 -3.31 14.89 2.85
CA ARG A 2 -3.37 16.35 2.68
C ARG A 2 -3.31 16.68 1.19
N PRO A 3 -4.17 17.58 0.67
CA PRO A 3 -4.11 17.95 -0.75
C PRO A 3 -2.74 18.52 -1.13
N GLY A 4 -2.26 18.21 -2.34
CA GLY A 4 -0.97 18.67 -2.86
C GLY A 4 0.26 18.05 -2.19
N LYS A 5 0.08 17.07 -1.29
CA LYS A 5 1.18 16.32 -0.68
C LYS A 5 1.17 14.88 -1.20
N ARG A 6 2.33 14.42 -1.69
CA ARG A 6 2.57 13.03 -2.05
C ARG A 6 2.16 12.09 -0.91
N ALA A 7 1.42 11.05 -1.24
CA ALA A 7 1.22 9.89 -0.39
C ALA A 7 1.70 8.63 -1.10
N SER A 8 2.23 7.67 -0.35
CA SER A 8 2.66 6.39 -0.92
C SER A 8 1.67 5.29 -0.52
N VAL A 9 1.13 4.57 -1.51
CA VAL A 9 0.14 3.51 -1.31
C VAL A 9 0.69 2.18 -1.78
N MET A 10 0.48 1.12 -1.00
CA MET A 10 0.89 -0.23 -1.35
C MET A 10 -0.32 -1.06 -1.76
N ILE A 11 -0.21 -1.72 -2.90
CA ILE A 11 -1.19 -2.66 -3.42
C ILE A 11 -0.52 -4.03 -3.56
N VAL A 12 -1.19 -5.06 -3.06
CA VAL A 12 -0.78 -6.44 -3.26
C VAL A 12 -1.83 -7.12 -4.12
N ALA A 13 -1.54 -7.25 -5.42
CA ALA A 13 -2.43 -7.83 -6.41
C ALA A 13 -2.65 -9.32 -6.14
N GLN A 14 -3.86 -9.81 -6.38
CA GLN A 14 -4.19 -11.23 -6.21
C GLN A 14 -4.10 -12.03 -7.52
N SER A 15 -4.04 -11.31 -8.65
CA SER A 15 -3.87 -11.87 -9.99
C SER A 15 -2.54 -12.57 -10.17
N ALA A 16 -2.53 -13.58 -11.04
CA ALA A 16 -1.34 -14.36 -11.34
C ALA A 16 -0.56 -13.71 -12.49
N GLY A 17 0.70 -13.35 -12.23
CA GLY A 17 1.60 -12.80 -13.25
C GLY A 17 1.71 -11.27 -13.22
N PRO A 18 2.80 -10.74 -13.81
CA PRO A 18 3.14 -9.32 -13.71
C PRO A 18 2.20 -8.40 -14.48
N ASP A 19 1.77 -8.77 -15.69
CA ASP A 19 0.89 -7.93 -16.51
C ASP A 19 -0.50 -7.79 -15.88
N ASP A 20 -1.15 -8.90 -15.52
CA ASP A 20 -2.43 -8.90 -14.79
C ASP A 20 -2.32 -8.20 -13.43
N GLY A 21 -1.17 -8.34 -12.75
CA GLY A 21 -0.94 -7.68 -11.46
C GLY A 21 -0.81 -6.15 -11.56
N ILE A 22 -0.28 -5.62 -12.66
CA ILE A 22 -0.25 -4.17 -12.92
C ILE A 22 -1.65 -3.65 -13.28
N ASP A 23 -2.39 -4.38 -14.10
CA ASP A 23 -3.77 -4.00 -14.47
C ASP A 23 -4.66 -3.92 -13.22
N GLU A 24 -4.61 -4.95 -12.37
CA GLU A 24 -5.32 -4.95 -11.08
C GLU A 24 -4.86 -3.80 -10.18
N ALA A 25 -3.57 -3.48 -10.16
CA ALA A 25 -3.08 -2.35 -9.38
C ALA A 25 -3.63 -1.01 -9.88
N LEU A 26 -3.73 -0.81 -11.19
CA LEU A 26 -4.34 0.39 -11.77
C LEU A 26 -5.83 0.49 -11.40
N GLU A 27 -6.58 -0.60 -11.50
CA GLU A 27 -7.99 -0.65 -11.06
C GLU A 27 -8.14 -0.25 -9.58
N TRP A 28 -7.20 -0.68 -8.73
CA TRP A 28 -7.20 -0.29 -7.32
C TRP A 28 -6.84 1.17 -7.09
N ILE A 29 -5.96 1.77 -7.90
CA ILE A 29 -5.68 3.22 -7.84
C ILE A 29 -6.92 4.03 -8.23
N GLU A 30 -7.66 3.62 -9.25
CA GLU A 30 -8.94 4.25 -9.62
C GLU A 30 -9.99 4.06 -8.51
N ALA A 31 -10.07 2.87 -7.92
CA ALA A 31 -10.96 2.60 -6.80
C ALA A 31 -10.58 3.43 -5.56
N PHE A 32 -9.29 3.68 -5.34
CA PHE A 32 -8.79 4.47 -4.21
C PHE A 32 -9.34 5.89 -4.19
N GLU A 33 -9.46 6.54 -5.35
CA GLU A 33 -10.12 7.86 -5.49
C GLU A 33 -11.54 7.83 -4.92
N ARG A 34 -12.32 6.82 -5.33
CA ARG A 34 -13.71 6.66 -4.92
C ARG A 34 -13.84 6.31 -3.44
N ASP A 35 -13.04 5.36 -2.97
CA ASP A 35 -13.09 4.86 -1.58
C ASP A 35 -12.58 5.90 -0.57
N CYS A 36 -11.63 6.74 -0.96
CA CYS A 36 -11.13 7.84 -0.12
C CYS A 36 -11.80 9.19 -0.38
N GLY A 37 -12.73 9.27 -1.34
CA GLY A 37 -13.47 10.49 -1.68
C GLY A 37 -12.56 11.63 -2.16
N LEU A 38 -11.55 11.32 -2.96
CA LEU A 38 -10.54 12.25 -3.46
C LEU A 38 -10.38 12.13 -4.97
N VAL A 39 -9.72 13.12 -5.59
CA VAL A 39 -9.31 13.07 -6.99
C VAL A 39 -7.79 13.06 -7.02
N LEU A 40 -7.19 12.12 -7.76
CA LEU A 40 -5.75 12.02 -7.94
C LEU A 40 -5.30 12.77 -9.19
N ASP A 41 -4.12 13.35 -9.11
CA ASP A 41 -3.37 13.82 -10.27
C ASP A 41 -2.77 12.59 -10.94
N THR A 42 -3.39 12.14 -12.03
CA THR A 42 -2.97 10.93 -12.76
C THR A 42 -1.64 11.13 -13.48
N GLU A 43 -1.27 12.36 -13.86
CA GLU A 43 0.02 12.65 -14.50
C GLU A 43 1.17 12.61 -13.49
N ALA A 44 0.91 13.00 -12.24
CA ALA A 44 1.88 12.92 -11.15
C ALA A 44 1.88 11.54 -10.46
N THR A 45 0.81 10.75 -10.59
CA THR A 45 0.70 9.43 -9.98
C THR A 45 1.53 8.40 -10.75
N SER A 46 2.42 7.70 -10.07
CA SER A 46 3.32 6.75 -10.71
C SER A 46 3.74 5.61 -9.79
N ALA A 47 4.01 4.45 -10.39
CA ALA A 47 4.56 3.31 -9.66
C ALA A 47 6.00 3.62 -9.23
N PHE A 48 6.22 3.68 -7.92
CA PHE A 48 7.52 3.91 -7.31
C PHE A 48 8.34 2.62 -7.20
N ALA A 49 7.69 1.50 -6.87
CA ALA A 49 8.36 0.21 -6.73
C ALA A 49 7.43 -0.95 -7.13
N VAL A 50 8.01 -2.00 -7.70
CA VAL A 50 7.34 -3.22 -8.10
C VAL A 50 8.21 -4.41 -7.71
N ALA A 51 7.65 -5.38 -7.01
CA ALA A 51 8.33 -6.62 -6.63
C ALA A 51 7.34 -7.78 -6.51
N ASN A 52 7.81 -9.01 -6.69
CA ASN A 52 7.01 -10.19 -6.33
C ASN A 52 6.90 -10.33 -4.82
N ALA A 53 5.77 -10.88 -4.35
CA ALA A 53 5.54 -11.10 -2.93
C ALA A 53 6.60 -12.01 -2.30
N ASP A 54 7.05 -13.08 -2.99
CA ASP A 54 8.12 -13.97 -2.50
C ASP A 54 9.41 -13.22 -2.13
N VAL A 55 9.84 -12.29 -2.99
CA VAL A 55 11.03 -11.46 -2.75
C VAL A 55 10.86 -10.58 -1.51
N LEU A 56 9.67 -10.00 -1.33
CA LEU A 56 9.37 -9.20 -0.15
C LEU A 56 9.23 -10.07 1.11
N GLN A 57 8.68 -11.28 1.00
CA GLN A 57 8.54 -12.23 2.09
C GLN A 57 9.90 -12.70 2.62
N ASP A 58 10.88 -12.94 1.73
CA ASP A 58 12.26 -13.22 2.09
C ASP A 58 12.90 -12.06 2.86
N GLY A 59 12.73 -10.83 2.37
CA GLY A 59 13.22 -9.62 3.04
C GLY A 59 12.57 -9.31 4.40
N LEU A 60 11.44 -9.94 4.73
CA LEU A 60 10.76 -9.81 6.03
C LEU A 60 11.27 -10.83 7.07
N GLN A 61 12.11 -11.79 6.68
CA GLN A 61 12.74 -12.75 7.60
C GLN A 61 13.75 -12.05 8.53
N PRO A 62 13.88 -12.49 9.79
CA PRO A 62 14.89 -11.97 10.71
C PRO A 62 16.33 -12.37 10.28
N PRO A 63 17.37 -11.55 10.59
CA PRO A 63 17.30 -10.28 11.29
C PRO A 63 16.83 -9.13 10.37
N ARG A 64 15.82 -8.38 10.84
CA ARG A 64 15.27 -7.24 10.11
C ARG A 64 16.14 -6.02 10.34
N THR A 65 16.68 -5.44 9.28
CA THR A 65 17.47 -4.20 9.37
C THR A 65 16.56 -2.97 9.41
N GLU A 66 15.54 -2.88 8.54
CA GLU A 66 14.63 -1.74 8.46
C GLU A 66 13.26 -2.20 7.92
N SER A 67 12.15 -1.67 8.45
CA SER A 67 10.81 -1.98 7.92
C SER A 67 10.38 -0.88 6.95
N PRO A 68 10.21 -1.16 5.65
CA PRO A 68 9.71 -0.18 4.67
C PRO A 68 8.26 0.26 4.94
N ALA A 69 7.58 -0.34 5.92
CA ALA A 69 6.24 0.04 6.35
C ALA A 69 6.11 1.54 6.67
N GLU A 70 7.18 2.17 7.18
CA GLU A 70 7.14 3.60 7.51
C GLU A 70 7.06 4.51 6.27
N LEU A 71 7.54 4.03 5.12
CA LEU A 71 7.49 4.74 3.85
C LEU A 71 6.09 4.70 3.20
N VAL A 72 5.23 3.79 3.66
CA VAL A 72 3.88 3.60 3.12
C VAL A 72 2.85 4.29 4.01
N GLU A 73 1.91 5.01 3.39
CA GLU A 73 0.80 5.67 4.09
C GLU A 73 -0.49 4.86 4.04
N PHE A 74 -0.73 4.11 2.95
CA PHE A 74 -1.92 3.27 2.78
C PHE A 74 -1.55 1.87 2.29
N ILE A 75 -2.26 0.86 2.77
CA ILE A 75 -2.06 -0.53 2.40
C ILE A 75 -3.41 -1.12 2.00
N LEU A 76 -3.53 -1.61 0.77
CA LEU A 76 -4.66 -2.43 0.36
C LEU A 76 -4.44 -3.87 0.85
N CYS A 77 -5.40 -4.40 1.60
CA CYS A 77 -5.38 -5.80 2.03
C CYS A 77 -6.79 -6.34 2.10
N GLY A 78 -7.06 -7.43 1.37
CA GLY A 78 -8.40 -8.05 1.33
C GLY A 78 -9.50 -7.12 0.82
N GLY A 79 -9.17 -6.25 -0.14
CA GLY A 79 -10.09 -5.28 -0.72
C GLY A 79 -10.42 -4.07 0.16
N VAL A 80 -9.70 -3.89 1.28
CA VAL A 80 -9.91 -2.77 2.21
C VAL A 80 -8.63 -1.94 2.29
N TRP A 81 -8.79 -0.62 2.25
CA TRP A 81 -7.71 0.34 2.45
C TRP A 81 -7.46 0.61 3.93
N TYR A 82 -6.25 0.28 4.37
CA TYR A 82 -5.77 0.56 5.72
C TYR A 82 -4.82 1.76 5.72
N HIS A 83 -4.88 2.54 6.79
CA HIS A 83 -3.99 3.65 7.10
C HIS A 83 -3.71 3.66 8.61
N ARG A 84 -2.75 4.47 9.07
CA ARG A 84 -2.34 4.53 10.49
C ARG A 84 -3.46 4.83 11.50
N GLY A 85 -4.59 5.36 11.05
CA GLY A 85 -5.75 5.68 11.91
C GLY A 85 -6.82 4.60 11.99
N ASN A 86 -6.80 3.59 11.11
CA ASN A 86 -7.76 2.48 11.09
C ASN A 86 -7.07 1.10 11.16
N VAL A 87 -5.79 1.08 11.54
CA VAL A 87 -4.99 -0.15 11.61
C VAL A 87 -5.57 -1.11 12.67
N PRO A 88 -5.71 -2.42 12.38
CA PRO A 88 -6.15 -3.37 13.39
C PRO A 88 -5.13 -3.45 14.53
N THR A 89 -5.60 -3.79 15.73
CA THR A 89 -4.70 -4.11 16.84
C THR A 89 -3.85 -5.32 16.45
N ALA A 90 -2.52 -5.17 16.50
CA ALA A 90 -1.62 -6.29 16.29
C ALA A 90 -1.88 -7.38 17.35
N PRO A 91 -1.76 -8.67 17.00
CA PRO A 91 -1.81 -9.75 17.97
C PRO A 91 -0.72 -9.55 19.04
N PRO A 92 -0.89 -10.11 20.25
CA PRO A 92 0.03 -9.97 21.38
C PRO A 92 1.34 -10.76 21.20
N ASP A 93 1.91 -10.73 19.99
CA ASP A 93 3.19 -11.34 19.65
C ASP A 93 4.27 -10.26 19.84
N ASP A 94 5.05 -10.38 20.91
CA ASP A 94 6.01 -9.40 21.42
C ASP A 94 7.28 -9.40 20.57
N ASN A 95 7.16 -8.95 19.31
CA ASN A 95 8.24 -8.97 18.33
C ASN A 95 8.83 -7.57 18.09
N GLY A 96 8.42 -6.57 18.90
CA GLY A 96 8.84 -5.17 18.78
C GLY A 96 8.33 -4.44 17.53
N VAL A 97 7.38 -5.02 16.79
CA VAL A 97 6.83 -4.42 15.56
C VAL A 97 5.63 -3.52 15.90
N SER A 98 5.58 -2.31 15.34
CA SER A 98 4.42 -1.42 15.46
C SER A 98 3.17 -2.05 14.83
N ALA A 99 1.96 -1.64 15.24
CA ALA A 99 0.72 -2.13 14.62
C ALA A 99 0.70 -1.90 13.09
N TRP A 100 1.33 -0.82 12.63
CA TRP A 100 1.49 -0.52 11.21
C TRP A 100 2.49 -1.44 10.51
N GLY A 101 3.65 -1.69 11.11
CA GLY A 101 4.61 -2.67 10.61
C GLY A 101 4.03 -4.09 10.55
N TRP A 102 3.17 -4.44 11.52
CA TRP A 102 2.43 -5.70 11.49
C TRP A 102 1.43 -5.75 10.33
N MET A 103 0.69 -4.67 10.07
CA MET A 103 -0.25 -4.61 8.94
C MET A 103 0.47 -4.77 7.59
N TYR A 104 1.62 -4.12 7.43
CA TYR A 104 2.49 -4.29 6.26
C TYR A 104 2.93 -5.73 6.08
N HIS A 105 3.43 -6.35 7.15
CA HIS A 105 3.83 -7.75 7.14
C HIS A 105 2.65 -8.68 6.84
N ARG A 106 1.47 -8.42 7.40
CA ARG A 106 0.26 -9.21 7.16
C ARG A 106 -0.15 -9.15 5.69
N ALA A 107 -0.12 -7.98 5.06
CA ALA A 107 -0.48 -7.84 3.65
C ALA A 107 0.44 -8.66 2.74
N ILE A 108 1.75 -8.63 3.00
CA ILE A 108 2.75 -9.35 2.20
C ILE A 108 2.76 -10.85 2.51
N SER A 109 2.73 -11.25 3.78
CA SER A 109 2.72 -12.68 4.15
C SER A 109 1.40 -13.37 3.83
N GLY A 110 0.29 -12.62 3.72
CA GLY A 110 -1.00 -13.14 3.29
C GLY A 110 -1.13 -13.26 1.76
N ALA A 111 -0.18 -12.72 1.01
CA ALA A 111 -0.19 -12.75 -0.43
C ALA A 111 0.29 -14.09 -0.98
N ARG A 112 -0.19 -14.44 -2.17
CA ARG A 112 0.37 -15.55 -2.95
C ARG A 112 1.85 -15.24 -3.28
N PRO A 113 2.76 -16.23 -3.33
CA PRO A 113 4.17 -15.98 -3.61
C PRO A 113 4.40 -15.36 -5.00
N ASP A 114 3.54 -15.69 -5.97
CA ASP A 114 3.55 -15.14 -7.33
C ASP A 114 2.83 -13.78 -7.48
N ALA A 115 2.20 -13.29 -6.40
CA ALA A 115 1.51 -12.01 -6.41
C ALA A 115 2.45 -10.84 -6.69
N LEU A 116 1.94 -9.83 -7.39
CA LEU A 116 2.66 -8.59 -7.62
C LEU A 116 2.36 -7.60 -6.50
N CYS A 117 3.41 -7.12 -5.84
CA CYS A 117 3.36 -6.05 -4.87
C CYS A 117 3.84 -4.76 -5.53
N THR A 118 3.01 -3.73 -5.52
CA THR A 118 3.33 -2.41 -6.08
C THR A 118 3.21 -1.33 -5.01
N VAL A 119 4.11 -0.35 -5.08
CA VAL A 119 4.02 0.89 -4.31
C VAL A 119 3.87 2.02 -5.29
N TRP A 120 2.84 2.84 -5.10
CA TRP A 120 2.52 3.98 -5.95
C TRP A 120 2.67 5.27 -5.15
N ASP A 121 3.32 6.26 -5.74
CA ASP A 121 3.24 7.63 -5.26
C ASP A 121 2.00 8.27 -5.88
N VAL A 122 1.04 8.66 -5.04
CA VAL A 122 -0.22 9.29 -5.44
C VAL A 122 -0.26 10.74 -4.96
N TYR A 123 -0.89 11.60 -5.76
CA TYR A 123 -0.98 13.03 -5.49
C TYR A 123 -2.45 13.45 -5.47
N PRO A 124 -3.06 13.66 -4.29
CA PRO A 124 -4.42 14.17 -4.22
C PRO A 124 -4.45 15.62 -4.69
N LEU A 125 -5.31 15.90 -5.67
CA LEU A 125 -5.62 17.26 -6.09
C LEU A 125 -6.35 17.99 -4.95
N PRO A 126 -6.16 19.32 -4.83
CA PRO A 126 -7.04 20.13 -4.01
C PRO A 126 -8.47 19.97 -4.50
N CYS A 127 -9.37 19.49 -3.62
CA CYS A 127 -10.80 19.50 -3.88
C CYS A 127 -11.20 20.93 -4.29
N PRO A 128 -11.89 21.14 -5.42
CA PRO A 128 -12.40 22.45 -5.78
C PRO A 128 -13.45 22.88 -4.74
N GLY A 129 -13.00 23.62 -3.71
CA GLY A 129 -13.86 24.06 -2.60
C GLY A 129 -13.20 24.10 -1.22
N GLN A 130 -11.98 23.58 -1.04
CA GLN A 130 -11.30 23.66 0.26
C GLN A 130 -10.24 24.79 0.24
N PRO A 131 -10.39 25.87 1.05
CA PRO A 131 -9.36 26.89 1.15
C PRO A 131 -8.09 26.33 1.81
N CYS A 132 -6.94 26.81 1.33
CA CYS A 132 -5.60 26.49 1.84
C CYS A 132 -5.44 26.72 3.35
#